data_AF-A0A1V8M239-F1
#
_entry.id   AF-A0A1V8M239-F1
#
_cell.length_a   1.000
_cell.length_b   1.000
_cell.length_c   1.000
_cell.angle_alpha   90.00
_cell.angle_beta   90.00
_cell.angle_gamma   90.00
#
_symmetry.space_group_name_H-M   'P 1'
#
loop_
_entity.id
_entity.type
_entity.pdbx_description
1 polymer ?
#
loop_
_entity_poly.entity_id
_entity_poly.type
_entity_poly.pdbx_seq_one_letter_code
_entity_poly.pdbx_strand_id
1 'polypeptide(L)'
;MTTADTITQWSLNNPLSPEQVDCVTTVMLKILDGKCKMKAEEKDRMLLLYDQVKTQQGKLMGEEMHQLINHARNNLTDDIKDVIYEKRVLAETTLSRPVMKAFKAMIRQRGLFNNEALPLKTISIPD
;
A
#
# COMPACT_ATOMS: atom_id res chain seq x y z
N MET A 1 -6.75 -14.61 14.70
CA MET A 1 -6.83 -13.55 13.67
C MET A 1 -5.41 -13.28 13.20
N THR A 2 -5.12 -13.49 11.92
CA THR A 2 -3.77 -13.28 11.36
C THR A 2 -3.51 -11.79 11.04
N THR A 3 -2.25 -11.42 10.76
CA THR A 3 -1.95 -10.07 10.24
C THR A 3 -2.68 -9.81 8.92
N ALA A 4 -2.79 -10.81 8.05
CA ALA A 4 -3.55 -10.70 6.80
C ALA A 4 -5.03 -10.39 7.06
N ASP A 5 -5.68 -11.13 7.96
CA ASP A 5 -7.09 -10.87 8.33
C ASP A 5 -7.26 -9.45 8.89
N THR A 6 -6.31 -9.00 9.71
CA THR A 6 -6.32 -7.67 10.31
C THR A 6 -6.23 -6.57 9.25
N ILE A 7 -5.37 -6.74 8.24
CA ILE A 7 -5.22 -5.77 7.15
C ILE A 7 -6.44 -5.81 6.22
N THR A 8 -7.02 -6.97 5.94
CA THR A 8 -8.29 -7.08 5.20
C THR A 8 -9.41 -6.32 5.91
N GLN A 9 -9.60 -6.57 7.21
CA GLN A 9 -10.59 -5.85 8.01
C GLN A 9 -10.31 -4.35 8.09
N TRP A 10 -9.04 -3.96 8.23
CA TRP A 10 -8.65 -2.55 8.19
C TRP A 10 -9.03 -1.92 6.84
N SER A 11 -8.74 -2.59 5.72
CA SER A 11 -9.02 -2.07 4.38
C SER A 11 -10.52 -1.91 4.11
N LEU A 12 -11.34 -2.84 4.59
CA LEU A 12 -12.81 -2.75 4.47
C LEU A 12 -13.36 -1.56 5.27
N ASN A 13 -12.81 -1.30 6.45
CA ASN A 13 -13.23 -0.17 7.29
C ASN A 13 -12.64 1.18 6.86
N ASN A 14 -11.62 1.16 5.99
CA ASN A 14 -10.87 2.34 5.57
C ASN A 14 -10.69 2.33 4.05
N PRO A 15 -11.77 2.45 3.26
CA PRO A 15 -11.68 2.46 1.80
C PRO A 15 -10.74 3.57 1.34
N LEU A 16 -9.84 3.23 0.43
CA LEU A 16 -8.83 4.15 -0.09
C LEU A 16 -9.36 4.88 -1.33
N SER A 17 -9.06 6.16 -1.43
CA SER A 17 -9.31 6.92 -2.66
C SER A 17 -8.29 6.55 -3.76
N PRO A 18 -8.56 6.84 -5.05
CA PRO A 18 -7.59 6.57 -6.13
C PRO A 18 -6.20 7.18 -5.89
N GLU A 19 -6.13 8.38 -5.30
CA GLU A 19 -4.85 9.01 -4.94
C GLU A 19 -4.11 8.28 -3.81
N GLN A 20 -4.85 7.64 -2.90
CA GLN A 20 -4.26 6.81 -1.84
C GLN A 20 -3.83 5.44 -2.39
N VAL A 21 -4.51 4.90 -3.41
CA VAL A 21 -4.05 3.72 -4.16
C VAL A 21 -2.71 4.02 -4.85
N ASP A 22 -2.53 5.21 -5.46
CA ASP A 22 -1.23 5.62 -6.00
C ASP A 22 -0.15 5.67 -4.91
N CYS A 23 -0.49 6.15 -3.70
CA CYS A 23 0.45 6.16 -2.57
C CYS A 23 0.87 4.74 -2.16
N VAL A 24 -0.08 3.80 -2.05
CA VAL A 24 0.22 2.39 -1.73
C VAL A 24 1.09 1.76 -2.83
N THR A 25 0.76 2.01 -4.09
CA THR A 25 1.50 1.53 -5.27
C THR A 25 2.92 2.08 -5.30
N THR A 26 3.10 3.38 -5.00
CA THR A 26 4.43 4.00 -4.87
C THR A 26 5.25 3.36 -3.76
N VAL A 27 4.64 3.06 -2.61
CA VAL A 27 5.32 2.35 -1.51
C VAL A 27 5.71 0.94 -1.93
N MET A 28 4.86 0.24 -2.69
CA MET A 28 5.16 -1.09 -3.21
C MET A 28 6.38 -1.08 -4.14
N LEU A 29 6.49 -0.10 -5.05
CA LEU A 29 7.69 0.08 -5.90
C LEU A 29 8.95 0.31 -5.05
N LYS A 30 8.86 1.12 -4.00
CA LYS A 30 9.97 1.37 -3.05
C LYS A 30 10.38 0.12 -2.26
N ILE A 31 9.45 -0.81 -2.04
CA ILE A 31 9.76 -2.07 -1.36
C ILE A 31 10.53 -2.98 -2.32
N LEU A 32 10.07 -3.10 -3.57
CA LEU A 32 10.70 -3.94 -4.60
C LEU A 32 12.12 -3.51 -4.96
N ASP A 33 12.41 -2.20 -5.00
CA ASP A 33 13.77 -1.70 -5.28
C ASP A 33 14.62 -1.42 -4.03
N GLY A 34 14.12 -1.78 -2.85
CA GLY A 34 14.84 -1.63 -1.59
C GLY A 34 14.98 -0.19 -1.06
N LYS A 35 14.34 0.83 -1.65
CA LYS A 35 14.42 2.22 -1.16
C LYS A 35 13.47 2.55 -0.01
N CYS A 36 12.57 1.62 0.35
CA CYS A 36 11.65 1.81 1.47
C CYS A 36 12.38 1.71 2.84
N LYS A 37 12.30 2.78 3.64
CA LYS A 37 12.91 2.91 4.98
C LYS A 37 12.01 2.50 6.15
N MET A 38 10.85 1.90 5.87
CA MET A 38 9.93 1.41 6.90
C MET A 38 10.53 0.17 7.59
N LYS A 39 10.11 -0.11 8.83
CA LYS A 39 10.50 -1.36 9.52
C LYS A 39 9.98 -2.59 8.77
N ALA A 40 10.58 -3.76 8.97
CA ALA A 40 10.16 -5.00 8.30
C ALA A 40 8.65 -5.26 8.49
N GLU A 41 8.17 -5.23 9.73
CA GLU A 41 6.74 -5.42 10.05
C GLU A 41 5.82 -4.39 9.38
N GLU A 42 6.26 -3.14 9.26
CA GLU A 42 5.50 -2.10 8.56
C GLU A 42 5.47 -2.35 7.04
N LYS A 43 6.56 -2.86 6.46
CA LYS A 43 6.61 -3.27 5.05
C LYS A 43 5.67 -4.43 4.80
N ASP A 44 5.65 -5.44 5.67
CA ASP A 44 4.75 -6.59 5.54
C ASP A 44 3.28 -6.15 5.52
N ARG A 45 2.91 -5.22 6.40
CA ARG A 45 1.57 -4.62 6.41
C ARG A 45 1.26 -3.83 5.14
N MET A 46 2.23 -3.11 4.59
CA MET A 46 2.08 -2.42 3.30
C MET A 46 1.95 -3.38 2.12
N LEU A 47 2.65 -4.52 2.14
CA LEU A 47 2.51 -5.58 1.13
C LEU A 47 1.08 -6.14 1.17
N LEU A 48 0.58 -6.45 2.36
CA LEU A 48 -0.79 -6.94 2.56
C LEU A 48 -1.84 -5.90 2.13
N LEU A 49 -1.59 -4.62 2.43
CA LEU A 49 -2.48 -3.53 2.01
C LEU A 49 -2.49 -3.36 0.50
N TYR A 50 -1.32 -3.45 -0.15
CA TYR A 50 -1.22 -3.45 -1.61
C TYR A 50 -2.03 -4.59 -2.23
N ASP A 51 -2.00 -5.78 -1.64
CA ASP A 51 -2.81 -6.91 -2.10
C ASP A 51 -4.32 -6.65 -2.07
N GLN A 52 -4.81 -5.76 -1.18
CA GLN A 52 -6.23 -5.36 -1.14
C GLN A 52 -6.62 -4.35 -2.22
N VAL A 53 -5.65 -3.63 -2.81
CA VAL A 53 -5.90 -2.52 -3.75
C VAL A 53 -5.32 -2.72 -5.13
N LYS A 54 -4.58 -3.81 -5.38
CA LYS A 54 -3.90 -4.08 -6.67
C LYS A 54 -4.81 -4.20 -7.90
N THR A 55 -6.13 -4.28 -7.72
CA THR A 55 -7.13 -4.29 -8.80
C THR A 55 -7.87 -2.96 -8.93
N GLN A 56 -7.62 -2.00 -8.04
CA GLN A 56 -8.24 -0.69 -8.06
C GLN A 56 -7.42 0.26 -8.93
N GLN A 57 -8.09 1.12 -9.69
CA GLN A 57 -7.41 2.13 -10.48
C GLN A 57 -6.95 3.29 -9.59
N GLY A 58 -5.67 3.63 -9.66
CA GLY A 58 -5.13 4.85 -9.07
C GLY A 58 -5.54 6.10 -9.84
N LYS A 59 -5.27 7.28 -9.27
CA LYS A 59 -5.53 8.56 -9.95
C LYS A 59 -4.46 8.84 -11.02
N LEU A 60 -3.23 8.37 -10.79
CA LEU A 60 -2.06 8.60 -11.63
C LEU A 60 -1.53 7.30 -12.23
N MET A 61 -1.70 6.17 -11.55
CA MET A 61 -1.20 4.86 -11.94
C MET A 61 -2.35 3.94 -12.30
N GLY A 62 -2.23 3.30 -13.47
CA GLY A 62 -3.23 2.36 -13.97
C GLY A 62 -2.81 0.89 -13.81
N GLU A 63 -3.58 0.03 -14.47
CA GLU A 63 -3.41 -1.42 -14.45
C GLU A 63 -2.00 -1.88 -14.86
N GLU A 64 -1.37 -1.20 -15.82
CA GLU A 64 -0.01 -1.50 -16.28
C GLU A 64 1.02 -1.51 -15.12
N MET A 65 0.85 -0.63 -14.14
CA MET A 65 1.74 -0.56 -12.98
C MET A 65 1.55 -1.77 -12.08
N HIS A 66 0.31 -2.21 -11.91
CA HIS A 66 -0.02 -3.40 -11.13
C HIS A 66 0.46 -4.68 -11.80
N GLN A 67 0.37 -4.77 -13.14
CA GLN A 67 0.92 -5.88 -13.91
C GLN A 67 2.44 -5.97 -13.77
N LEU A 68 3.16 -4.84 -13.87
CA LEU A 68 4.61 -4.77 -13.64
C LEU A 68 4.98 -5.24 -12.23
N ILE A 69 4.29 -4.72 -11.20
CA ILE A 69 4.53 -5.12 -9.81
C ILE A 69 4.27 -6.61 -9.61
N ASN A 70 3.19 -7.14 -10.21
CA ASN A 70 2.89 -8.58 -10.13
C ASN A 70 3.98 -9.43 -10.78
N HIS A 71 4.51 -8.99 -11.93
CA HIS A 71 5.65 -9.65 -12.56
C HIS A 71 6.89 -9.61 -11.67
N ALA A 72 7.26 -8.43 -11.16
CA ALA A 72 8.44 -8.23 -10.33
C ALA A 72 8.40 -8.99 -9.00
N ARG A 73 7.22 -9.20 -8.40
CA ARG A 73 7.07 -10.02 -7.19
C ARG A 73 7.45 -11.49 -7.40
N ASN A 74 7.25 -12.02 -8.60
CA ASN A 74 7.50 -13.43 -8.92
C ASN A 74 8.85 -13.65 -9.62
N ASN A 75 9.44 -12.60 -10.18
CA ASN A 75 10.67 -12.68 -10.97
C ASN A 75 11.48 -11.39 -10.83
N LEU A 76 12.22 -11.21 -9.74
CA LEU A 76 12.99 -9.98 -9.51
C LEU A 76 14.43 -10.12 -10.02
N THR A 77 14.60 -10.09 -11.35
CA THR A 77 15.92 -10.01 -12.01
C THR A 77 16.49 -8.59 -11.90
N ASP A 78 17.78 -8.42 -12.20
CA ASP A 78 18.40 -7.09 -12.20
C ASP A 78 17.79 -6.17 -13.27
N ASP A 79 17.51 -6.68 -14.47
CA ASP A 79 16.79 -5.93 -15.51
C ASP A 79 15.42 -5.43 -15.02
N ILE A 80 14.69 -6.26 -14.27
CA ILE A 80 13.38 -5.87 -13.73
C ILE A 80 13.54 -4.84 -12.61
N LYS A 81 14.60 -4.91 -11.80
CA LYS A 81 14.89 -3.89 -10.78
C LYS A 81 15.15 -2.52 -11.43
N ASP A 82 15.83 -2.48 -12.56
CA ASP A 82 16.08 -1.23 -13.29
C ASP A 82 14.75 -0.62 -13.78
N VAL A 83 13.84 -1.43 -14.33
CA VAL A 83 12.50 -0.97 -14.71
C VAL A 83 11.70 -0.49 -13.49
N ILE A 84 11.72 -1.22 -12.37
CA ILE A 84 11.04 -0.80 -11.13
C ILE A 84 11.63 0.50 -10.60
N TYR A 85 12.95 0.68 -10.67
CA TYR A 85 13.63 1.91 -10.29
C TYR A 85 13.11 3.09 -11.11
N GLU A 86 13.05 2.97 -12.44
CA GLU A 86 12.55 4.02 -13.32
C GLU A 86 11.10 4.37 -12.99
N LYS A 87 10.24 3.36 -12.85
CA LYS A 87 8.82 3.57 -12.53
C LYS A 87 8.63 4.18 -11.14
N ARG A 88 9.45 3.82 -10.14
CA ARG A 88 9.46 4.50 -8.84
C ARG A 88 9.83 5.97 -8.98
N VAL A 89 10.87 6.30 -9.73
CA VAL A 89 11.30 7.71 -9.91
C VAL A 89 10.18 8.52 -10.58
N LEU A 90 9.53 7.97 -11.60
CA LEU A 90 8.37 8.60 -12.24
C LEU A 90 7.20 8.79 -11.26
N ALA A 91 6.88 7.75 -10.49
CA ALA A 91 5.86 7.78 -9.44
C ALA A 91 6.13 8.87 -8.40
N GLU A 92 7.35 8.94 -7.87
CA GLU A 92 7.75 9.94 -6.86
C GLU A 92 7.80 11.37 -7.40
N THR A 93 8.03 11.54 -8.70
CA THR A 93 8.01 12.85 -9.37
C THR A 93 6.58 13.34 -9.57
N THR A 94 5.67 12.42 -9.94
CA THR A 94 4.26 12.74 -10.23
C THR A 94 3.44 12.89 -8.95
N LEU A 95 3.68 12.02 -7.96
CA LEU A 95 2.98 12.03 -6.69
C LEU A 95 3.61 13.02 -5.71
N SER A 96 2.91 14.13 -5.47
CA SER A 96 3.46 15.23 -4.67
C SER A 96 3.83 14.80 -3.23
N ARG A 97 4.90 15.39 -2.68
CA ARG A 97 5.33 15.16 -1.29
C ARG A 97 4.22 15.44 -0.25
N PRO A 98 3.40 16.50 -0.38
CA PRO A 98 2.28 16.73 0.53
C PRO A 98 1.27 15.57 0.55
N VAL A 99 0.94 15.00 -0.61
CA VAL A 99 0.02 13.86 -0.72
C VAL A 99 0.58 12.63 0.01
N MET A 100 1.84 12.27 -0.24
CA MET A 100 2.50 11.16 0.46
C MET A 100 2.57 11.38 1.98
N LYS A 101 2.84 12.62 2.42
CA LYS A 101 2.86 12.97 3.85
C LYS A 101 1.48 12.82 4.49
N ALA A 102 0.43 13.30 3.82
CA ALA A 102 -0.96 13.18 4.29
C ALA A 102 -1.41 11.73 4.37
N PHE A 103 -1.13 10.93 3.32
CA PHE A 103 -1.41 9.50 3.31
C PHE A 103 -0.73 8.77 4.47
N LYS A 104 0.58 9.02 4.67
CA LYS A 104 1.35 8.40 5.76
C LYS A 104 0.82 8.76 7.15
N ALA A 105 0.38 10.01 7.34
CA ALA A 105 -0.26 10.44 8.59
C ALA A 105 -1.60 9.71 8.79
N MET A 106 -2.42 9.64 7.74
CA MET A 106 -3.72 8.98 7.77
C MET A 106 -3.62 7.50 8.16
N ILE A 107 -2.77 6.71 7.50
CA ILE A 107 -2.68 5.26 7.78
C ILE A 107 -2.18 4.99 9.21
N ARG A 108 -1.38 5.89 9.77
CA ARG A 108 -0.92 5.80 11.17
C ARG A 108 -2.02 6.17 12.16
N GLN A 109 -2.71 7.27 11.91
CA GLN A 109 -3.84 7.70 12.75
C GLN A 109 -4.93 6.64 12.78
N ARG A 110 -5.15 5.95 11.66
CA ARG A 110 -6.12 4.87 11.53
C ARG A 110 -5.58 3.50 11.98
N GLY A 111 -4.38 3.45 12.55
CA GLY A 111 -3.84 2.25 13.20
C GLY A 111 -3.41 1.12 12.26
N LEU A 112 -3.09 1.38 10.99
CA LEU A 112 -2.63 0.33 10.05
C LEU A 112 -1.44 -0.48 10.61
N PHE A 113 -0.53 0.20 11.32
CA PHE A 113 0.68 -0.39 11.90
C PHE A 113 0.53 -0.83 13.36
N ASN A 114 -0.68 -0.76 13.93
CA ASN A 114 -0.89 -1.21 15.31
C ASN A 114 -0.96 -2.75 15.31
N ASN A 115 -0.30 -3.37 16.30
CA ASN A 115 -0.28 -4.84 16.47
C ASN A 115 -1.54 -5.40 17.13
N GLU A 116 -2.46 -4.54 17.57
CA GLU A 116 -3.69 -4.98 18.23
C GLU A 116 -4.78 -5.28 17.19
N ALA A 117 -5.52 -6.37 17.43
CA ALA A 117 -6.74 -6.65 16.68
C ALA A 117 -7.68 -5.45 16.83
N LEU A 118 -8.09 -4.85 15.70
CA LEU A 118 -9.12 -3.82 15.70
C LEU A 118 -10.30 -4.34 16.53
N PRO A 119 -10.73 -3.64 17.60
CA PRO A 119 -11.93 -4.05 18.30
C PRO A 119 -13.08 -4.03 17.30
N LEU A 120 -13.79 -5.16 17.18
CA LEU A 120 -15.06 -5.22 16.47
C LEU A 120 -15.90 -4.07 17.02
N LYS A 121 -16.23 -3.08 16.19
CA LYS A 121 -17.26 -2.10 16.56
C LYS A 121 -18.50 -2.91 16.87
N THR A 122 -18.85 -3.01 18.14
CA THR A 122 -20.15 -3.51 18.57
C THR A 122 -21.18 -2.59 17.94
N ILE A 123 -21.90 -3.13 16.95
CA ILE A 123 -23.09 -2.49 16.43
C ILE A 123 -24.10 -2.57 17.59
N SER A 124 -24.21 -1.50 18.37
CA SER A 124 -25.36 -1.34 19.26
C SER A 124 -26.58 -1.15 18.38
N ILE A 125 -27.38 -2.21 18.27
CA ILE A 125 -28.75 -2.14 17.79
C ILE A 125 -29.56 -1.60 18.99
N PRO A 126 -30.21 -0.44 18.90
CA PRO A 126 -31.13 0.00 19.95
C PRO A 126 -32.38 -0.90 19.96
N ASP A 127 -32.82 -1.24 21.18
CA ASP A 127 -34.08 -1.95 21.45
C ASP A 127 -35.32 -1.18 20.94
#